data_AF-A0A662ZW73-F1
#
_entry.id   AF-A0A662ZW73-F1
#
_cell.length_a   1.000
_cell.length_b   1.000
_cell.length_c   1.000
_cell.angle_alpha   90.00
_cell.angle_beta   90.00
_cell.angle_gamma   90.00
#
_symmetry.space_group_name_H-M   'P 1'
#
loop_
_entity.id
_entity.type
_entity.pdbx_description
1 polymer ?
#
loop_
_entity_poly.entity_id
_entity_poly.type
_entity_poly.pdbx_seq_one_letter_code
_entity_poly.pdbx_strand_id
1 'polypeptide(L)'
;MKLPFKEYTVMSNNLIQKLGCADVYRTYVLLLTADKYTLTTDTTIDQLASFVGDKPANYKGGKSSKSFNDKLRATGEVSIQNKDSGKKDRTWTDYIFFPVSFGHYRRINREFYDSYNNTLDLKLRGFILKLFSAAEPHSHTITLPVRRMKELIHMGHDTISRYIEQLRDMDLLDEVGDTIILKAKGLLIDLPKDKYVEEVKADFEHMIAFNESRGNPISRECMIYKKYKENNFKGVKDMHALMKSLSSGLVGRKQEAKDKEELPDLIL
;
A
#
# COMPACT_ATOMS: atom_id res chain seq x y z
N MET A 1 -2.80 -26.35 -2.09
CA MET A 1 -2.57 -25.65 -3.37
C MET A 1 -1.96 -24.28 -3.06
N LYS A 2 -0.84 -23.89 -3.69
CA LYS A 2 -0.22 -22.58 -3.42
C LYS A 2 -1.05 -21.50 -4.13
N LEU A 3 -1.60 -20.54 -3.38
CA LEU A 3 -2.34 -19.41 -3.95
C LEU A 3 -1.41 -18.57 -4.84
N PRO A 4 -1.90 -18.01 -5.97
CA PRO A 4 -1.09 -17.22 -6.91
C PRO A 4 -0.84 -15.79 -6.40
N PHE A 5 -0.69 -15.62 -5.09
CA PHE A 5 -0.63 -14.31 -4.46
C PHE A 5 0.80 -13.82 -4.31
N LYS A 6 1.03 -12.56 -4.66
CA LYS A 6 2.23 -11.83 -4.24
C LYS A 6 2.18 -11.49 -2.75
N GLU A 7 3.34 -11.13 -2.19
CA GLU A 7 3.51 -10.80 -0.76
C GLU A 7 2.80 -9.52 -0.34
N TYR A 8 2.68 -8.54 -1.23
CA TYR A 8 1.93 -7.31 -0.98
C TYR A 8 1.43 -6.72 -2.29
N THR A 9 0.40 -5.90 -2.21
CA THR A 9 -0.08 -5.09 -3.32
C THR A 9 -0.09 -3.62 -2.99
N VAL A 10 -0.18 -2.82 -4.05
CA VAL A 10 -0.41 -1.38 -4.01
C VAL A 10 -1.82 -1.15 -4.50
N MET A 11 -2.60 -0.34 -3.80
CA MET A 11 -3.98 -0.03 -4.16
C MET A 11 -4.21 1.48 -4.09
N SER A 12 -4.75 2.05 -5.17
CA SER A 12 -5.07 3.49 -5.26
C SER A 12 -6.09 3.89 -4.18
N ASN A 13 -5.87 5.04 -3.54
CA ASN A 13 -6.84 5.58 -2.59
C ASN A 13 -8.19 5.87 -3.27
N ASN A 14 -8.17 6.28 -4.55
CA ASN A 14 -9.38 6.54 -5.33
C ASN A 14 -10.20 5.24 -5.53
N LEU A 15 -9.55 4.10 -5.80
CA LEU A 15 -10.20 2.78 -5.84
C LEU A 15 -10.86 2.45 -4.50
N ILE A 16 -10.11 2.57 -3.40
CA ILE A 16 -10.57 2.24 -2.05
C ILE A 16 -11.77 3.11 -1.64
N GLN A 17 -11.71 4.40 -1.95
CA GLN A 17 -12.70 5.38 -1.52
C GLN A 17 -14.00 5.28 -2.34
N LYS A 18 -13.93 5.08 -3.66
CA LYS A 18 -15.11 5.01 -4.54
C LYS A 18 -15.88 3.70 -4.46
N LEU A 19 -15.21 2.58 -4.19
CA LEU A 19 -15.87 1.27 -4.15
C LEU A 19 -16.59 1.06 -2.81
N GLY A 20 -17.65 0.23 -2.78
CA GLY A 20 -18.23 -0.23 -1.53
C GLY A 20 -17.30 -1.20 -0.79
N CYS A 21 -17.45 -1.38 0.52
CA CYS A 21 -16.51 -2.19 1.33
C CYS A 21 -16.24 -3.59 0.76
N ALA A 22 -17.29 -4.35 0.44
CA ALA A 22 -17.11 -5.68 -0.13
C ALA A 22 -16.33 -5.63 -1.45
N ASP A 23 -16.61 -4.65 -2.30
CA ASP A 23 -15.92 -4.46 -3.58
C ASP A 23 -14.45 -4.04 -3.35
N VAL A 24 -14.15 -3.20 -2.36
CA VAL A 24 -12.76 -2.87 -1.96
C VAL A 24 -11.97 -4.13 -1.63
N TYR A 25 -12.53 -5.02 -0.80
CA TYR A 25 -11.83 -6.25 -0.45
C TYR A 25 -11.67 -7.20 -1.65
N ARG A 26 -12.71 -7.35 -2.48
CA ARG A 26 -12.63 -8.12 -3.73
C ARG A 26 -11.53 -7.59 -4.64
N THR A 27 -11.41 -6.27 -4.76
CA THR A 27 -10.34 -5.62 -5.54
C THR A 27 -8.96 -5.84 -4.94
N TYR A 28 -8.82 -5.79 -3.61
CA TYR A 28 -7.56 -6.14 -2.94
C TYR A 28 -7.12 -7.58 -3.26
N VAL A 29 -8.02 -8.56 -3.16
CA VAL A 29 -7.70 -9.96 -3.49
C VAL A 29 -7.34 -10.13 -4.96
N LEU A 30 -8.06 -9.47 -5.86
CA LEU A 30 -7.74 -9.45 -7.29
C LEU A 30 -6.37 -8.82 -7.56
N LEU A 31 -6.02 -7.75 -6.85
CA LEU A 31 -4.72 -7.11 -6.95
C LEU A 31 -3.58 -8.01 -6.43
N LEU A 32 -3.84 -8.90 -5.46
CA LEU A 32 -2.86 -9.90 -5.02
C LEU A 32 -2.53 -10.93 -6.11
N THR A 33 -3.42 -11.18 -7.06
CA THR A 33 -3.16 -12.08 -8.21
C THR A 33 -2.52 -11.36 -9.39
N ALA A 34 -2.42 -10.04 -9.35
CA ALA A 34 -1.83 -9.25 -10.43
C ALA A 34 -0.32 -9.27 -10.42
N ASP A 35 0.24 -9.40 -11.62
CA ASP A 35 1.67 -9.32 -11.85
C ASP A 35 2.24 -7.98 -11.36
N LYS A 36 3.45 -8.03 -10.80
CA LYS A 36 4.05 -6.89 -10.10
C LYS A 36 4.45 -5.76 -11.06
N TYR A 37 4.79 -6.09 -12.31
CA TYR A 37 5.35 -5.13 -13.26
C TYR A 37 4.30 -4.62 -14.24
N THR A 38 3.45 -5.53 -14.72
CA THR A 38 2.41 -5.22 -15.72
C THR A 38 1.08 -4.80 -15.09
N LEU A 39 0.92 -4.98 -13.78
CA LEU A 39 -0.32 -4.68 -13.04
C LEU A 39 -1.56 -5.36 -13.65
N THR A 40 -1.33 -6.49 -14.31
CA THR A 40 -2.36 -7.22 -15.04
C THR A 40 -2.61 -8.57 -14.37
N THR A 41 -3.87 -9.00 -14.37
CA THR A 41 -4.27 -10.34 -13.94
C THR A 41 -5.42 -10.84 -14.80
N ASP A 42 -5.42 -12.12 -15.08
CA ASP A 42 -6.52 -12.84 -15.70
C ASP A 42 -7.18 -13.74 -14.64
N THR A 43 -8.51 -13.73 -14.59
CA THR A 43 -9.24 -14.65 -13.72
C THR A 43 -10.70 -14.81 -14.17
N THR A 44 -11.39 -15.81 -13.63
CA THR A 44 -12.85 -15.89 -13.70
C THR A 44 -13.49 -15.31 -12.45
N ILE A 45 -14.77 -14.94 -12.55
CA ILE A 45 -15.57 -14.56 -11.38
C ILE A 45 -15.61 -15.71 -10.36
N ASP A 46 -15.71 -16.97 -10.80
CA ASP A 46 -15.73 -18.12 -9.87
C ASP A 46 -14.42 -18.28 -9.11
N GLN A 47 -13.27 -18.09 -9.79
CA GLN A 47 -11.96 -18.13 -9.14
C GLN A 47 -11.79 -16.99 -8.14
N LEU A 48 -12.13 -15.76 -8.54
CA LEU A 48 -12.08 -14.61 -7.63
C LEU A 48 -13.01 -14.79 -6.42
N ALA A 49 -14.23 -15.26 -6.63
CA ALA A 49 -15.19 -15.56 -5.57
C ALA A 49 -14.64 -16.62 -4.60
N SER A 50 -14.04 -17.69 -5.13
CA SER A 50 -13.38 -18.73 -4.34
C SER A 50 -12.25 -18.16 -3.48
N PHE A 51 -11.38 -17.31 -4.04
CA PHE A 51 -10.32 -16.65 -3.27
C PHE A 51 -10.87 -15.74 -2.18
N VAL A 52 -11.90 -14.94 -2.47
CA VAL A 52 -12.49 -14.00 -1.50
C VAL A 52 -13.27 -14.73 -0.39
N GLY A 53 -13.70 -15.98 -0.64
CA GLY A 53 -14.65 -16.69 0.22
C GLY A 53 -16.09 -16.18 0.03
N ASP A 54 -16.45 -15.80 -1.19
CA ASP A 54 -17.73 -15.18 -1.55
C ASP A 54 -18.43 -15.98 -2.67
N LYS A 55 -19.68 -15.63 -2.97
CA LYS A 55 -20.48 -16.31 -4.00
C LYS A 55 -20.33 -15.60 -5.36
N PRO A 56 -20.14 -16.33 -6.48
CA PRO A 56 -20.06 -15.75 -7.83
C PRO A 56 -21.24 -14.85 -8.20
N ALA A 57 -22.44 -15.16 -7.69
CA ALA A 57 -23.64 -14.35 -7.91
C ALA A 57 -23.49 -12.90 -7.42
N ASN A 58 -22.68 -12.65 -6.38
CA ASN A 58 -22.49 -11.32 -5.78
C ASN A 58 -21.65 -10.37 -6.64
N TYR A 59 -21.02 -10.89 -7.70
CA TYR A 59 -20.25 -10.12 -8.67
C TYR A 59 -21.09 -9.69 -9.86
N LYS A 60 -22.23 -10.35 -10.08
CA LYS A 60 -23.15 -10.05 -11.18
C LYS A 60 -23.98 -8.81 -10.83
N GLY A 61 -24.24 -7.99 -11.84
CA GLY A 61 -25.20 -6.89 -11.74
C GLY A 61 -26.63 -7.39 -11.93
N GLY A 62 -27.58 -6.57 -11.52
CA GLY A 62 -29.01 -6.79 -11.77
C GLY A 62 -29.63 -5.58 -12.46
N LYS A 63 -30.97 -5.57 -12.54
CA LYS A 63 -31.73 -4.50 -13.19
C LYS A 63 -31.46 -3.11 -12.60
N SER A 64 -31.18 -3.04 -11.29
CA SER A 64 -30.96 -1.79 -10.54
C SER A 64 -29.57 -1.70 -9.91
N SER A 65 -28.68 -2.66 -10.16
CA SER A 65 -27.36 -2.73 -9.52
C SER A 65 -26.26 -3.02 -10.52
N LYS A 66 -25.19 -2.24 -10.44
CA LYS A 66 -24.00 -2.45 -11.27
C LYS A 66 -23.28 -3.73 -10.85
N SER A 67 -22.73 -4.46 -11.82
CA SER A 67 -21.83 -5.58 -11.55
C SER A 67 -20.53 -5.11 -10.89
N PHE A 68 -19.77 -6.04 -10.31
CA PHE A 68 -18.44 -5.72 -9.78
C PHE A 68 -17.54 -5.08 -10.85
N ASN A 69 -17.56 -5.62 -12.08
CA ASN A 69 -16.76 -5.11 -13.18
C ASN A 69 -17.22 -3.71 -13.62
N ASP A 70 -18.51 -3.44 -13.63
CA ASP A 70 -19.02 -2.10 -13.98
C ASP A 70 -18.69 -1.06 -12.90
N LYS A 71 -18.69 -1.46 -11.63
CA LYS A 71 -18.22 -0.61 -10.53
C LYS A 71 -16.73 -0.32 -10.65
N LEU A 72 -15.91 -1.33 -10.93
CA LEU A 72 -14.48 -1.17 -11.19
C LEU A 72 -14.22 -0.21 -12.36
N ARG A 73 -14.87 -0.40 -13.51
CA ARG A 73 -14.75 0.51 -14.66
C ARG A 73 -15.13 1.95 -14.29
N ALA A 74 -16.20 2.12 -13.51
CA ALA A 74 -16.66 3.44 -13.09
C ALA A 74 -15.66 4.20 -12.19
N THR A 75 -14.67 3.52 -11.61
CA THR A 75 -13.60 4.20 -10.85
C THR A 75 -12.62 4.96 -11.75
N GLY A 76 -12.49 4.53 -13.02
CA GLY A 76 -11.51 5.05 -13.97
C GLY A 76 -10.08 4.55 -13.72
N GLU A 77 -9.89 3.51 -12.91
CA GLU A 77 -8.58 3.02 -12.44
C GLU A 77 -8.21 1.63 -12.97
N VAL A 78 -9.14 0.99 -13.70
CA VAL A 78 -8.99 -0.37 -14.20
C VAL A 78 -9.60 -0.49 -15.60
N SER A 79 -8.82 -1.00 -16.54
CA SER A 79 -9.32 -1.47 -17.83
C SER A 79 -9.68 -2.95 -17.73
N ILE A 80 -10.87 -3.33 -18.23
CA ILE A 80 -11.42 -4.68 -18.11
C ILE A 80 -11.78 -5.21 -19.49
N GLN A 81 -11.11 -6.28 -19.91
CA GLN A 81 -11.33 -6.94 -21.20
C GLN A 81 -11.87 -8.34 -20.98
N ASN A 82 -12.99 -8.67 -21.62
CA ASN A 82 -13.53 -10.02 -21.59
C ASN A 82 -12.83 -10.85 -22.66
N LYS A 83 -12.23 -11.98 -22.27
CA LYS A 83 -11.73 -13.00 -23.18
C LYS A 83 -12.83 -14.03 -23.38
N ASP A 84 -13.40 -14.05 -24.58
CA ASP A 84 -14.31 -15.11 -24.97
C ASP A 84 -13.50 -16.34 -25.38
N SER A 85 -13.57 -17.39 -24.58
CA SER A 85 -12.86 -18.64 -24.86
C SER A 85 -13.57 -19.50 -25.92
N GLY A 86 -14.71 -19.02 -26.47
CA GLY A 86 -15.58 -19.78 -27.36
C GLY A 86 -16.36 -20.89 -26.67
N LYS A 87 -16.18 -21.07 -25.35
CA LYS A 87 -16.96 -21.99 -24.50
C LYS A 87 -17.95 -21.18 -23.67
N LYS A 88 -19.24 -21.53 -23.77
CA LYS A 88 -20.38 -20.84 -23.11
C LYS A 88 -20.23 -20.65 -21.60
N ASP A 89 -19.42 -21.49 -20.94
CA ASP A 89 -19.40 -21.59 -19.47
C ASP A 89 -18.19 -20.91 -18.81
N ARG A 90 -17.25 -20.33 -19.58
CA ARG A 90 -16.03 -19.70 -19.03
C ARG A 90 -15.69 -18.39 -19.73
N THR A 91 -16.22 -17.31 -19.20
CA THR A 91 -15.77 -15.95 -19.52
C THR A 91 -14.55 -15.62 -18.68
N TRP A 92 -13.38 -15.60 -19.30
CA TRP A 92 -12.18 -15.07 -18.68
C TRP A 92 -12.20 -13.54 -18.73
N THR A 93 -11.64 -12.90 -17.72
CA THR A 93 -11.57 -11.45 -17.66
C THR A 93 -10.15 -11.03 -17.34
N ASP A 94 -9.59 -10.20 -18.21
CA ASP A 94 -8.35 -9.50 -17.96
C ASP A 94 -8.66 -8.20 -17.23
N TYR A 95 -7.97 -7.98 -16.12
CA TYR A 95 -8.00 -6.74 -15.37
C TYR A 95 -6.61 -6.10 -15.45
N ILE A 96 -6.57 -4.88 -16.00
CA ILE A 96 -5.35 -4.09 -16.17
C ILE A 96 -5.49 -2.86 -15.27
N PHE A 97 -4.79 -2.85 -14.14
CA PHE A 97 -4.83 -1.73 -13.20
C PHE A 97 -3.91 -0.61 -13.66
N PHE A 98 -4.36 0.63 -13.49
CA PHE A 98 -3.53 1.78 -13.81
C PHE A 98 -2.44 2.00 -12.74
N PRO A 99 -1.25 2.51 -13.14
CA PRO A 99 -0.22 2.88 -12.19
C PRO A 99 -0.73 3.92 -11.18
N VAL A 100 -0.37 3.76 -9.91
CA VAL A 100 -0.77 4.70 -8.86
C VAL A 100 0.11 5.96 -8.85
N SER A 101 -0.46 7.09 -8.43
CA SER A 101 0.28 8.32 -8.20
C SER A 101 0.97 8.31 -6.82
N PHE A 102 2.19 8.87 -6.74
CA PHE A 102 2.91 8.99 -5.49
C PHE A 102 2.09 9.73 -4.43
N GLY A 103 2.06 9.21 -3.19
CA GLY A 103 1.27 9.78 -2.09
C GLY A 103 -0.24 9.47 -2.12
N HIS A 104 -0.75 8.83 -3.17
CA HIS A 104 -2.19 8.57 -3.35
C HIS A 104 -2.53 7.07 -3.41
N TYR A 105 -1.87 6.26 -2.59
CA TYR A 105 -2.10 4.81 -2.51
C TYR A 105 -1.88 4.28 -1.10
N ARG A 106 -2.27 3.02 -0.88
CA ARG A 106 -1.87 2.21 0.27
C ARG A 106 -1.21 0.91 -0.17
N ARG A 107 -0.22 0.48 0.61
CA ARG A 107 0.38 -0.85 0.48
C ARG A 107 -0.26 -1.80 1.48
N ILE A 108 -0.66 -2.95 0.99
CA ILE A 108 -1.38 -3.94 1.77
C ILE A 108 -0.68 -5.28 1.58
N ASN A 109 -0.10 -5.80 2.65
CA ASN A 109 0.54 -7.10 2.68
C ASN A 109 -0.51 -8.21 2.54
N ARG A 110 -0.11 -9.36 1.98
CA ARG A 110 -0.88 -10.59 1.95
C ARG A 110 -1.25 -11.08 3.35
N GLU A 111 -0.47 -10.75 4.37
CA GLU A 111 -0.80 -11.04 5.77
C GLU A 111 -2.21 -10.58 6.15
N PHE A 112 -2.72 -9.49 5.57
CA PHE A 112 -4.10 -9.05 5.77
C PHE A 112 -5.10 -10.10 5.26
N TYR A 113 -4.87 -10.68 4.07
CA TYR A 113 -5.65 -11.81 3.57
C TYR A 113 -5.51 -13.03 4.49
N ASP A 114 -4.28 -13.46 4.77
CA ASP A 114 -4.03 -14.71 5.50
C ASP A 114 -4.60 -14.66 6.93
N SER A 115 -4.62 -13.47 7.56
CA SER A 115 -5.16 -13.27 8.91
C SER A 115 -6.68 -13.18 8.95
N TYR A 116 -7.31 -12.59 7.92
CA TYR A 116 -8.69 -12.11 8.03
C TYR A 116 -9.69 -12.74 7.06
N ASN A 117 -9.24 -13.43 6.00
CA ASN A 117 -10.15 -13.89 4.93
C ASN A 117 -11.27 -14.82 5.43
N ASN A 118 -10.97 -15.63 6.46
CA ASN A 118 -11.89 -16.62 7.02
C ASN A 118 -12.40 -16.25 8.44
N THR A 119 -11.93 -15.13 9.01
CA THR A 119 -12.22 -14.75 10.40
C THR A 119 -13.05 -13.47 10.51
N LEU A 120 -13.03 -12.61 9.48
CA LEU A 120 -13.77 -11.35 9.45
C LEU A 120 -14.82 -11.32 8.33
N ASP A 121 -15.94 -10.64 8.61
CA ASP A 121 -16.94 -10.34 7.60
C ASP A 121 -16.32 -9.58 6.41
N LEU A 122 -16.80 -9.88 5.20
CA LEU A 122 -16.29 -9.30 3.97
C LEU A 122 -16.36 -7.77 3.95
N LYS A 123 -17.43 -7.18 4.50
CA LYS A 123 -17.56 -5.72 4.55
C LYS A 123 -16.66 -5.12 5.62
N LEU A 124 -16.45 -5.79 6.75
CA LEU A 124 -15.49 -5.32 7.77
C LEU A 124 -14.07 -5.31 7.23
N ARG A 125 -13.65 -6.36 6.50
CA ARG A 125 -12.35 -6.39 5.82
C ARG A 125 -12.18 -5.20 4.86
N GLY A 126 -13.21 -4.94 4.05
CA GLY A 126 -13.22 -3.77 3.17
C GLY A 126 -13.23 -2.43 3.89
N PHE A 127 -13.89 -2.36 5.04
CA PHE A 127 -13.99 -1.16 5.86
C PHE A 127 -12.63 -0.81 6.50
N ILE A 128 -11.88 -1.80 6.98
CA ILE A 128 -10.49 -1.58 7.45
C ILE A 128 -9.63 -0.93 6.36
N LEU A 129 -9.73 -1.43 5.12
CA LEU A 129 -8.97 -0.85 4.01
C LEU A 129 -9.40 0.59 3.70
N LYS A 130 -10.71 0.89 3.80
CA LYS A 130 -11.23 2.26 3.69
C LYS A 130 -10.70 3.18 4.78
N LEU A 131 -10.76 2.76 6.03
CA LEU A 131 -10.18 3.48 7.16
C LEU A 131 -8.68 3.72 6.92
N PHE A 132 -7.95 2.71 6.45
CA PHE A 132 -6.52 2.85 6.19
C PHE A 132 -6.23 3.86 5.07
N SER A 133 -7.07 3.95 4.04
CA SER A 133 -6.93 5.01 3.03
C SER A 133 -7.12 6.42 3.59
N ALA A 134 -7.89 6.56 4.68
CA ALA A 134 -8.19 7.80 5.38
C ALA A 134 -7.18 8.11 6.51
N ALA A 135 -6.27 7.18 6.82
CA ALA A 135 -5.24 7.40 7.83
C ALA A 135 -4.28 8.52 7.41
N GLU A 136 -3.63 9.14 8.38
CA GLU A 136 -2.54 10.08 8.13
C GLU A 136 -1.45 9.43 7.27
N PRO A 137 -0.70 10.23 6.48
CA PRO A 137 0.47 9.74 5.79
C PRO A 137 1.41 9.05 6.77
N HIS A 138 1.98 7.93 6.33
CA HIS A 138 2.99 7.21 7.09
C HIS A 138 2.53 6.71 8.48
N SER A 139 1.23 6.52 8.67
CA SER A 139 0.64 6.18 9.96
C SER A 139 -0.54 5.20 9.83
N HIS A 140 -0.90 4.57 10.95
CA HIS A 140 -2.14 3.81 11.15
C HIS A 140 -3.24 4.65 11.80
N THR A 141 -2.93 5.90 12.10
CA THR A 141 -3.79 6.82 12.85
C THR A 141 -4.69 7.61 11.91
N ILE A 142 -5.97 7.76 12.28
CA ILE A 142 -6.96 8.57 11.58
C ILE A 142 -7.45 9.63 12.55
N THR A 143 -7.15 10.89 12.24
CA THR A 143 -7.57 12.08 13.02
C THR A 143 -8.72 12.82 12.33
N LEU A 144 -9.20 12.30 11.20
CA LEU A 144 -10.26 12.92 10.41
C LEU A 144 -11.58 12.91 11.19
N PRO A 145 -12.25 14.06 11.33
CA PRO A 145 -13.59 14.11 11.91
C PRO A 145 -14.56 13.21 11.15
N VAL A 146 -15.48 12.54 11.86
CA VAL A 146 -16.43 11.57 11.28
C VAL A 146 -17.19 12.14 10.08
N ARG A 147 -17.54 13.43 10.10
CA ARG A 147 -18.18 14.11 8.96
C ARG A 147 -17.31 14.08 7.69
N ARG A 148 -16.02 14.39 7.81
CA ARG A 148 -15.06 14.36 6.69
C ARG A 148 -14.77 12.93 6.27
N MET A 149 -14.68 12.01 7.22
CA MET A 149 -14.52 10.58 6.93
C MET A 149 -15.68 10.07 6.08
N LYS A 150 -16.93 10.39 6.44
CA LYS A 150 -18.12 10.06 5.64
C LYS A 150 -18.03 10.56 4.20
N GLU A 151 -17.61 11.81 4.01
CA GLU A 151 -17.42 12.40 2.67
C GLU A 151 -16.35 11.64 1.87
N LEU A 152 -15.25 11.27 2.53
CA LEU A 152 -14.09 10.61 1.91
C LEU A 152 -14.35 9.15 1.53
N ILE A 153 -14.91 8.35 2.44
CA ILE A 153 -15.11 6.90 2.21
C ILE A 153 -16.51 6.55 1.68
N HIS A 154 -17.35 7.57 1.45
CA HIS A 154 -18.72 7.50 0.94
C HIS A 154 -19.61 6.51 1.71
N MET A 155 -19.63 6.64 3.03
CA MET A 155 -20.38 5.75 3.93
C MET A 155 -21.23 6.53 4.94
N GLY A 156 -22.44 6.03 5.22
CA GLY A 156 -23.34 6.62 6.20
C GLY A 156 -22.81 6.56 7.63
N HIS A 157 -23.14 7.56 8.44
CA HIS A 157 -22.67 7.71 9.82
C HIS A 157 -22.93 6.46 10.67
N ASP A 158 -24.17 5.99 10.69
CA ASP A 158 -24.56 4.82 11.51
C ASP A 158 -23.82 3.55 11.11
N THR A 159 -23.48 3.41 9.81
CA THR A 159 -22.69 2.27 9.34
C THR A 159 -21.24 2.38 9.78
N ILE A 160 -20.65 3.59 9.74
CA ILE A 160 -19.30 3.86 10.23
C ILE A 160 -19.23 3.54 11.72
N SER A 161 -20.12 4.12 12.53
CA SER A 161 -20.14 3.89 13.99
C SER A 161 -20.26 2.41 14.34
N ARG A 162 -21.22 1.70 13.73
CA ARG A 162 -21.40 0.26 13.97
C ARG A 162 -20.17 -0.57 13.58
N TYR A 163 -19.51 -0.24 12.47
CA TYR A 163 -18.30 -0.96 12.07
C TYR A 163 -17.09 -0.63 12.93
N ILE A 164 -16.96 0.62 13.40
CA ILE A 164 -15.93 0.99 14.37
C ILE A 164 -16.11 0.20 15.67
N GLU A 165 -17.34 0.15 16.22
CA GLU A 165 -17.65 -0.64 17.42
C GLU A 165 -17.28 -2.12 17.23
N GLN A 166 -17.69 -2.74 16.11
CA GLN A 166 -17.35 -4.14 15.82
C GLN A 166 -15.84 -4.38 15.72
N LEU A 167 -15.09 -3.46 15.11
CA LEU A 167 -13.64 -3.60 14.99
C LEU A 167 -12.94 -3.37 16.33
N ARG A 168 -13.45 -2.48 17.18
CA ARG A 168 -12.96 -2.26 18.54
C ARG A 168 -13.16 -3.48 19.42
N ASP A 169 -14.34 -4.09 19.37
CA ASP A 169 -14.66 -5.31 20.13
C ASP A 169 -13.77 -6.51 19.73
N MET A 170 -13.21 -6.46 18.51
CA MET A 170 -12.26 -7.46 17.98
C MET A 170 -10.79 -7.08 18.19
N ASP A 171 -10.49 -5.97 18.89
CA ASP A 171 -9.14 -5.42 19.08
C ASP A 171 -8.41 -5.11 17.75
N LEU A 172 -9.15 -4.71 16.72
CA LEU A 172 -8.61 -4.36 15.40
C LEU A 172 -8.42 -2.84 15.22
N LEU A 173 -8.94 -2.04 16.16
CA LEU A 173 -8.64 -0.62 16.30
C LEU A 173 -8.85 -0.17 17.74
N ASP A 174 -8.25 0.96 18.09
CA ASP A 174 -8.57 1.73 19.29
C ASP A 174 -9.14 3.10 18.93
N GLU A 175 -9.91 3.67 19.86
CA GLU A 175 -10.34 5.06 19.85
C GLU A 175 -9.70 5.78 21.04
N VAL A 176 -8.91 6.82 20.78
CA VAL A 176 -8.28 7.67 21.80
C VAL A 176 -8.68 9.12 21.53
N GLY A 177 -9.64 9.63 22.30
CA GLY A 177 -10.28 10.90 21.99
C GLY A 177 -10.98 10.85 20.63
N ASP A 178 -10.71 11.83 19.77
CA ASP A 178 -11.25 11.90 18.40
C ASP A 178 -10.41 11.12 17.37
N THR A 179 -9.45 10.32 17.83
CA THR A 179 -8.49 9.63 16.98
C THR A 179 -8.74 8.12 16.95
N ILE A 180 -8.73 7.53 15.76
CA ILE A 180 -8.78 6.07 15.56
C ILE A 180 -7.38 5.56 15.24
N ILE A 181 -6.94 4.48 15.91
CA ILE A 181 -5.65 3.84 15.66
C ILE A 181 -5.92 2.43 15.13
N LEU A 182 -5.56 2.16 13.87
CA LEU A 182 -5.72 0.84 13.28
C LEU A 182 -4.68 -0.14 13.81
N LYS A 183 -5.12 -1.33 14.23
CA LYS A 183 -4.27 -2.44 14.69
C LYS A 183 -4.23 -3.62 13.72
N ALA A 184 -5.03 -3.59 12.66
CA ALA A 184 -5.12 -4.69 11.72
C ALA A 184 -3.75 -5.02 11.06
N LYS A 185 -3.45 -6.32 10.98
CA LYS A 185 -2.21 -6.85 10.40
C LYS A 185 -2.13 -6.61 8.89
N GLY A 186 -0.92 -6.53 8.36
CA GLY A 186 -0.69 -6.37 6.92
C GLY A 186 -0.99 -4.99 6.34
N LEU A 187 -1.30 -3.97 7.15
CA LEU A 187 -1.38 -2.57 6.70
C LEU A 187 0.03 -1.97 6.68
N LEU A 188 0.62 -1.79 5.49
CA LEU A 188 2.00 -1.34 5.35
C LEU A 188 2.08 0.19 5.30
N ILE A 189 2.83 0.75 6.25
CA ILE A 189 3.23 2.14 6.24
C ILE A 189 4.44 2.28 5.32
N ASP A 190 4.30 3.07 4.26
CA ASP A 190 5.49 3.60 3.59
C ASP A 190 6.13 4.60 4.55
N LEU A 191 7.44 4.55 4.75
CA LEU A 191 8.14 5.62 5.45
C LEU A 191 8.17 6.85 4.52
N PRO A 192 8.17 8.08 5.08
CA PRO A 192 8.37 9.26 4.28
C PRO A 192 9.64 9.07 3.45
N LYS A 193 9.51 9.25 2.12
CA LYS A 193 10.69 9.36 1.28
C LYS A 193 11.42 10.59 1.74
N ASP A 194 12.58 10.36 2.33
CA ASP A 194 13.47 11.42 2.71
C ASP A 194 13.98 12.07 1.43
N LYS A 195 13.43 13.26 1.12
CA LYS A 195 13.73 13.99 -0.13
C LYS A 195 15.24 14.17 -0.29
N TYR A 196 15.93 14.44 0.81
CA TYR A 196 17.38 14.59 0.82
C TYR A 196 18.09 13.28 0.49
N VAL A 197 17.65 12.14 1.04
CA VAL A 197 18.21 10.82 0.69
C VAL A 197 18.08 10.53 -0.81
N GLU A 198 16.94 10.86 -1.42
CA GLU A 198 16.70 10.60 -2.85
C GLU A 198 17.54 11.52 -3.75
N GLU A 199 17.65 12.81 -3.43
CA GLU A 199 18.54 13.75 -4.12
C GLU A 199 20.00 13.29 -4.05
N VAL A 200 20.47 12.94 -2.84
CA VAL A 200 21.84 12.47 -2.64
C VAL A 200 22.11 11.15 -3.37
N LYS A 201 21.17 10.20 -3.38
CA LYS A 201 21.29 8.96 -4.18
C LYS A 201 21.43 9.26 -5.67
N ALA A 202 20.60 10.15 -6.20
CA ALA A 202 20.63 10.53 -7.61
C ALA A 202 21.98 11.17 -7.98
N ASP A 203 22.50 12.06 -7.12
CA ASP A 203 23.81 12.68 -7.31
C ASP A 203 24.93 11.63 -7.32
N PHE A 204 24.91 10.67 -6.37
CA PHE A 204 25.89 9.57 -6.35
C PHE A 204 25.82 8.70 -7.60
N GLU A 205 24.61 8.36 -8.06
CA GLU A 205 24.42 7.57 -9.28
C GLU A 205 24.94 8.30 -10.51
N HIS A 206 24.66 9.60 -10.62
CA HIS A 206 25.16 10.44 -11.70
C HIS A 206 26.68 10.54 -11.67
N MET A 207 27.29 10.79 -10.49
CA MET A 207 28.74 10.85 -10.33
C MET A 207 29.45 9.54 -10.68
N ILE A 208 28.88 8.40 -10.28
CA ILE A 208 29.42 7.08 -10.60
C ILE A 208 29.36 6.85 -12.11
N ALA A 209 28.19 7.01 -12.72
CA ALA A 209 27.99 6.78 -14.15
C ALA A 209 28.89 7.68 -15.00
N PHE A 210 28.99 8.97 -14.65
CA PHE A 210 29.83 9.93 -15.34
C PHE A 210 31.31 9.53 -15.33
N ASN A 211 31.85 9.16 -14.17
CA ASN A 211 33.27 8.79 -14.04
C ASN A 211 33.58 7.44 -14.69
N GLU A 212 32.73 6.43 -14.47
CA GLU A 212 32.91 5.10 -15.08
C GLU A 212 32.87 5.16 -16.61
N SER A 213 31.98 5.97 -17.20
CA SER A 213 31.91 6.14 -18.66
C SER A 213 33.17 6.75 -19.28
N ARG A 214 33.95 7.48 -18.48
CA ARG A 214 35.18 8.17 -18.91
C ARG A 214 36.45 7.44 -18.52
N GLY A 215 36.33 6.27 -17.86
CA GLY A 215 37.47 5.56 -17.30
C GLY A 215 38.16 6.28 -16.14
N ASN A 216 37.47 7.25 -15.51
CA ASN A 216 37.99 8.00 -14.38
C ASN A 216 37.78 7.22 -13.07
N PRO A 217 38.72 7.32 -12.11
CA PRO A 217 38.50 6.76 -10.79
C PRO A 217 37.32 7.45 -10.09
N ILE A 218 36.45 6.65 -9.46
CA ILE A 218 35.34 7.17 -8.64
C ILE A 218 35.84 7.52 -7.23
N SER A 219 35.17 8.49 -6.59
CA SER A 219 35.50 8.89 -5.21
C SER A 219 35.27 7.75 -4.21
N ARG A 220 35.89 7.86 -3.04
CA ARG A 220 35.73 6.89 -1.95
C ARG A 220 34.27 6.76 -1.52
N GLU A 221 33.57 7.88 -1.42
CA GLU A 221 32.17 7.97 -1.04
C GLU A 221 31.29 7.27 -2.08
N CYS A 222 31.56 7.46 -3.37
CA CYS A 222 30.91 6.73 -4.47
C CYS A 222 31.13 5.21 -4.38
N MET A 223 32.36 4.76 -4.07
CA MET A 223 32.65 3.33 -3.88
C MET A 223 31.87 2.74 -2.71
N ILE A 224 31.79 3.46 -1.59
CA ILE A 224 31.04 3.03 -0.40
C ILE A 224 29.54 2.98 -0.72
N TYR A 225 28.99 4.02 -1.35
CA TYR A 225 27.61 4.05 -1.82
C TYR A 225 27.29 2.85 -2.72
N LYS A 226 28.14 2.59 -3.72
CA LYS A 226 27.99 1.46 -4.66
C LYS A 226 27.95 0.12 -3.93
N LYS A 227 28.82 -0.11 -2.95
CA LYS A 227 28.84 -1.33 -2.11
C LYS A 227 27.56 -1.50 -1.28
N TYR A 228 27.03 -0.42 -0.72
CA TYR A 228 25.73 -0.47 -0.03
C TYR A 228 24.59 -0.75 -1.02
N LYS A 229 24.61 -0.11 -2.20
CA LYS A 229 23.62 -0.31 -3.26
C LYS A 229 23.61 -1.74 -3.79
N GLU A 230 24.77 -2.36 -4.01
CA GLU A 230 24.92 -3.76 -4.43
C GLU A 230 24.26 -4.74 -3.43
N ASN A 231 24.25 -4.38 -2.15
CA ASN A 231 23.59 -5.14 -1.08
C ASN A 231 22.18 -4.63 -0.75
N ASN A 232 21.57 -3.81 -1.61
CA ASN A 232 20.27 -3.19 -1.40
C ASN A 232 20.14 -2.47 -0.04
N PHE A 233 21.23 -1.85 0.44
CA PHE A 233 21.31 -1.17 1.73
C PHE A 233 20.95 -2.05 2.94
N LYS A 234 21.08 -3.38 2.81
CA LYS A 234 20.78 -4.32 3.89
C LYS A 234 21.63 -4.03 5.13
N GLY A 235 20.98 -3.85 6.28
CA GLY A 235 21.63 -3.56 7.56
C GLY A 235 21.85 -2.06 7.85
N VAL A 236 21.45 -1.16 6.95
CA VAL A 236 21.44 0.29 7.23
C VAL A 236 20.23 0.62 8.11
N LYS A 237 20.51 1.05 9.35
CA LYS A 237 19.45 1.42 10.32
C LYS A 237 18.82 2.77 10.01
N ASP A 238 19.61 3.73 9.52
CA ASP A 238 19.18 5.08 9.21
C ASP A 238 19.81 5.51 7.86
N MET A 239 18.94 5.62 6.84
CA MET A 239 19.34 6.01 5.49
C MET A 239 19.70 7.50 5.41
N HIS A 240 19.04 8.36 6.17
CA HIS A 240 19.33 9.79 6.17
C HIS A 240 20.71 10.05 6.75
N ALA A 241 21.01 9.46 7.91
CA ALA A 241 22.32 9.58 8.54
C ALA A 241 23.44 9.04 7.63
N LEU A 242 23.22 7.90 6.97
CA LEU A 242 24.17 7.34 6.01
C LEU A 242 24.42 8.30 4.83
N MET A 243 23.36 8.78 4.18
CA MET A 243 23.50 9.69 3.04
C MET A 243 24.14 11.02 3.44
N LYS A 244 23.80 11.54 4.61
CA LYS A 244 24.42 12.76 5.17
C LYS A 244 25.90 12.56 5.47
N SER A 245 26.28 11.41 5.99
CA SER A 245 27.68 11.07 6.22
C SER A 245 28.46 10.92 4.92
N LEU A 246 27.85 10.28 3.90
CA LEU A 246 28.43 10.11 2.57
C LEU A 246 28.63 11.45 1.87
N SER A 247 27.61 12.31 1.84
CA SER A 247 27.68 13.61 1.18
C SER A 247 28.66 14.57 1.86
N SER A 248 28.86 14.43 3.18
CA SER A 248 29.80 15.25 3.96
C SER A 248 31.22 14.68 4.01
N GLY A 249 31.48 13.52 3.40
CA GLY A 249 32.80 12.86 3.43
C GLY A 249 33.24 12.37 4.80
N LEU A 250 32.29 12.19 5.74
CA LEU A 250 32.57 11.79 7.13
C LEU A 250 32.55 10.27 7.35
N VAL A 251 32.19 9.48 6.34
CA VAL A 251 32.05 8.03 6.47
C VAL A 251 33.38 7.37 6.85
N GLY A 252 33.42 6.75 8.03
CA GLY A 252 34.57 6.00 8.53
C GLY A 252 35.63 6.84 9.24
N ARG A 253 35.39 8.14 9.51
CA ARG A 253 36.18 8.90 10.48
C ARG A 253 35.69 8.54 11.89
N LYS A 254 36.59 8.09 12.78
CA LYS A 254 36.28 8.00 14.21
C LYS A 254 35.94 9.41 14.69
N GLN A 255 34.69 9.64 15.10
CA GLN A 255 34.36 10.81 15.91
C GLN A 255 35.02 10.60 17.27
N GLU A 256 35.90 11.52 17.68
CA GLU A 256 36.13 11.72 19.10
C GLU A 256 34.79 12.14 19.70
N ALA A 257 34.33 11.41 20.71
CA ALA A 257 33.10 11.73 21.42
C ALA A 257 33.27 13.13 22.01
N LYS A 258 32.69 14.14 21.36
CA LYS A 258 32.40 15.40 22.03
C LYS A 258 31.17 15.14 22.88
N ASP A 259 31.32 15.46 24.16
CA ASP A 259 30.30 15.33 25.18
C ASP A 259 28.96 15.85 24.69
N LYS A 260 27.92 15.11 25.10
CA LYS A 260 26.51 15.38 24.81
C LYS A 260 26.20 16.87 25.05
N GLU A 261 25.97 17.63 23.98
CA GLU A 261 25.13 18.81 24.08
C GLU A 261 23.72 18.31 24.38
N GLU A 262 23.29 18.52 25.62
CA GLU A 262 21.92 18.36 26.07
C GLU A 262 21.01 19.19 25.15
N LEU A 263 20.19 18.50 24.36
CA LEU A 263 19.04 19.12 23.70
C LEU A 263 18.08 19.56 24.81
N PRO A 264 17.65 20.83 24.86
CA PRO A 264 16.69 21.27 25.85
C PRO A 264 15.34 20.58 25.64
N ASP A 265 14.73 20.17 26.75
CA ASP A 265 13.39 19.59 26.82
C ASP A 265 12.36 20.49 26.12
N LEU A 266 11.70 19.94 25.09
CA LEU A 266 10.47 20.51 24.56
C LEU A 266 9.30 19.96 25.37
N ILE A 267 8.84 20.80 26.29
CA ILE A 267 7.56 20.66 26.99
C ILE A 267 6.43 21.01 26.01
N LEU A 268 5.52 20.02 25.85
CA LEU A 268 4.19 20.02 25.20
C LEU A 268 4.11 20.26 23.68
#